data_AF-A0A2A6BR88-F1
#
_entry.id   AF-A0A2A6BR88-F1
#
_cell.length_a   1.000
_cell.length_b   1.000
_cell.length_c   1.000
_cell.angle_alpha   90.00
_cell.angle_beta   90.00
_cell.angle_gamma   90.00
#
_symmetry.space_group_name_H-M   'P 1'
#
loop_
_entity.id
_entity.type
_entity.pdbx_description
1 polymer ?
#
loop_
_entity_poly.entity_id
_entity_poly.type
_entity_poly.pdbx_seq_one_letter_code
_entity_poly.pdbx_strand_id
1 'polypeptide(L)'
;MRVITIIYTAYGSISLILYLIVFIIINRLGTILSGPFSKLILLHSIVNIISYLTSWYSHRMRVEPLFWPVYESLNNYDFLRNFLTFLMPLTNYNQSVSNFLLTVNRFTAILWYNASWPVMIISIVVGSSCACSRLPMFTVWNYSTEDKYYFIQHKINLGAFWYQIGFCSILLIICTVLNGFSIMKLRKLGESKEIRETERSFFFVALCTFVAECANLFMLTGKQISQSYGYMNLWLAFNVGSPYVTDVCSLGLPYYLLLVKGPIRQRLREIICATKDRPVVTVLSGRPKLPSNETG
;
A
#
# COMPACT_ATOMS: atom_id res chain seq x y z
N MET A 1 19.28 -5.42 21.17
CA MET A 1 18.33 -5.03 20.09
C MET A 1 17.94 -3.57 20.33
N ARG A 2 17.99 -2.69 19.32
CA ARG A 2 17.61 -1.28 19.51
C ARG A 2 16.08 -1.21 19.68
N VAL A 3 15.58 -0.41 20.63
CA VAL A 3 14.14 -0.24 20.91
C VAL A 3 13.33 0.05 19.63
N ILE A 4 13.91 0.86 18.74
CA ILE A 4 13.36 1.22 17.45
C ILE A 4 13.05 -0.01 16.57
N THR A 5 13.94 -1.01 16.52
CA THR A 5 13.72 -2.25 15.77
C THR A 5 12.54 -3.04 16.30
N ILE A 6 12.40 -3.15 17.62
CA ILE A 6 11.28 -3.87 18.24
C ILE A 6 9.96 -3.19 17.86
N ILE A 7 9.91 -1.86 17.94
CA ILE A 7 8.74 -1.08 17.52
C ILE A 7 8.41 -1.38 16.05
N TYR A 8 9.41 -1.28 15.16
CA TYR A 8 9.26 -1.55 13.72
C TYR A 8 8.70 -2.92 13.41
N THR A 9 9.28 -3.97 13.99
CA THR A 9 8.83 -5.34 13.78
C THR A 9 7.43 -5.53 14.34
N ALA A 10 7.14 -5.01 15.55
CA ALA A 10 5.84 -5.18 16.19
C ALA A 10 4.69 -4.57 15.36
N TYR A 11 4.77 -3.28 15.00
CA TYR A 11 3.68 -2.68 14.23
C TYR A 11 3.63 -3.21 12.80
N GLY A 12 4.78 -3.53 12.20
CA GLY A 12 4.86 -4.12 10.87
C GLY A 12 4.13 -5.46 10.82
N SER A 13 4.42 -6.37 11.75
CA SER A 13 3.76 -7.68 11.87
C SER A 13 2.27 -7.54 12.13
N ILE A 14 1.86 -6.65 13.05
CA ILE A 14 0.43 -6.38 13.32
C ILE A 14 -0.26 -5.90 12.04
N SER A 15 0.35 -4.98 11.30
CA SER A 15 -0.21 -4.43 10.07
C SER A 15 -0.39 -5.49 8.98
N LEU A 16 0.56 -6.41 8.83
CA LEU A 16 0.45 -7.54 7.90
C LEU A 16 -0.71 -8.47 8.27
N ILE A 17 -0.90 -8.75 9.56
CA ILE A 17 -2.05 -9.53 10.05
C ILE A 17 -3.36 -8.79 9.73
N LEU A 18 -3.42 -7.48 9.94
CA LEU A 18 -4.60 -6.68 9.62
C LEU A 18 -4.91 -6.68 8.12
N TYR A 19 -3.89 -6.68 7.25
CA TYR A 19 -4.08 -6.86 5.81
C TYR A 19 -4.74 -8.21 5.48
N LEU A 20 -4.29 -9.31 6.10
CA LEU A 20 -4.91 -10.62 5.91
C LEU A 20 -6.40 -10.61 6.33
N ILE A 21 -6.71 -9.98 7.46
CA ILE A 21 -8.10 -9.82 7.92
C ILE A 21 -8.92 -9.02 6.90
N VAL A 22 -8.39 -7.89 6.44
CA VAL A 22 -9.04 -7.05 5.42
C VAL A 22 -9.26 -7.81 4.12
N PHE A 23 -8.29 -8.61 3.67
CA PHE A 23 -8.45 -9.47 2.48
C PHE A 23 -9.60 -10.46 2.62
N ILE A 24 -9.70 -11.14 3.76
CA ILE A 24 -10.79 -12.08 4.04
C ILE A 24 -12.14 -11.35 4.03
N ILE A 25 -12.22 -10.17 4.66
CA ILE A 25 -13.45 -9.38 4.73
C ILE A 25 -13.87 -8.90 3.34
N ILE A 26 -12.94 -8.33 2.55
CA ILE A 26 -13.25 -7.80 1.21
C ILE A 26 -13.69 -8.94 0.28
N ASN A 27 -13.02 -10.09 0.33
CA ASN A 27 -13.41 -11.25 -0.47
C ASN A 27 -14.83 -11.73 -0.14
N ARG A 28 -15.21 -11.72 1.15
CA ARG A 28 -16.58 -12.05 1.58
C ARG A 28 -17.60 -10.97 1.25
N LEU A 29 -17.19 -9.70 1.25
CA LEU A 29 -18.02 -8.55 0.88
C LEU A 29 -18.12 -8.33 -0.63
N GLY A 30 -17.39 -9.08 -1.45
CA GLY A 30 -17.34 -8.90 -2.90
C GLY A 30 -18.70 -9.00 -3.61
N THR A 31 -19.70 -9.61 -2.96
CA THR A 31 -21.09 -9.67 -3.45
C THR A 31 -21.90 -8.41 -3.15
N ILE A 32 -21.49 -7.58 -2.18
CA ILE A 32 -22.21 -6.38 -1.72
C ILE A 32 -21.52 -5.11 -2.22
N LEU A 33 -20.19 -5.08 -2.19
CA LEU A 33 -19.40 -3.99 -2.74
C LEU A 33 -19.38 -4.05 -4.26
N SER A 34 -19.32 -2.91 -4.93
CA SER A 34 -19.13 -2.88 -6.37
C SER A 34 -17.86 -3.66 -6.75
N GLY A 35 -18.02 -4.68 -7.60
CA GLY A 35 -16.94 -5.58 -7.98
C GLY A 35 -15.61 -4.90 -8.35
N PRO A 36 -15.61 -3.80 -9.14
CA PRO A 36 -14.39 -3.06 -9.47
C PRO A 36 -13.70 -2.42 -8.26
N PHE A 37 -14.46 -1.85 -7.33
CA PHE A 37 -13.91 -1.17 -6.17
C PHE A 37 -13.22 -2.15 -5.23
N SER A 38 -13.86 -3.30 -4.96
CA SER A 38 -13.25 -4.38 -4.17
C SER A 38 -11.94 -4.84 -4.79
N LYS A 39 -11.92 -5.10 -6.11
CA LYS A 39 -10.71 -5.49 -6.85
C LYS A 39 -9.60 -4.43 -6.76
N LEU A 40 -9.94 -3.15 -6.85
CA LEU A 40 -8.97 -2.05 -6.72
C LEU A 40 -8.39 -1.96 -5.30
N ILE A 41 -9.19 -2.15 -4.26
CA ILE A 41 -8.67 -2.18 -2.89
C ILE A 41 -7.75 -3.39 -2.68
N LEU A 42 -8.12 -4.57 -3.21
CA LEU A 42 -7.27 -5.76 -3.15
C LEU A 42 -5.93 -5.51 -3.85
N LEU A 43 -5.95 -4.97 -5.07
CA LEU A 43 -4.75 -4.62 -5.82
C LEU A 43 -3.90 -3.60 -5.06
N HIS A 44 -4.51 -2.52 -4.56
CA HIS A 44 -3.81 -1.50 -3.79
C HIS A 44 -3.17 -2.08 -2.52
N SER A 45 -3.86 -2.99 -1.84
CA SER A 45 -3.34 -3.70 -0.67
C SER A 45 -2.14 -4.58 -1.00
N ILE A 46 -2.17 -5.31 -2.12
CA ILE A 46 -1.03 -6.11 -2.60
C ILE A 46 0.17 -5.20 -2.88
N VAL A 47 -0.05 -4.11 -3.65
CA VAL A 47 1.01 -3.15 -3.99
C VAL A 47 1.62 -2.55 -2.71
N ASN A 48 0.79 -2.21 -1.72
CA ASN A 48 1.23 -1.68 -0.44
C ASN A 48 2.07 -2.69 0.37
N ILE A 49 1.67 -3.97 0.42
CA ILE A 49 2.44 -5.01 1.10
C ILE A 49 3.80 -5.19 0.42
N ILE A 50 3.83 -5.26 -0.92
CA ILE A 50 5.09 -5.38 -1.66
C ILE A 50 5.97 -4.15 -1.40
N SER A 51 5.38 -2.94 -1.42
CA SER A 51 6.09 -1.69 -1.11
C SER A 51 6.67 -1.68 0.31
N TYR A 52 5.91 -2.17 1.29
CA TYR A 52 6.41 -2.34 2.66
C TYR A 52 7.60 -3.29 2.71
N LEU A 53 7.50 -4.47 2.07
CA LEU A 53 8.56 -5.47 2.07
C LEU A 53 9.83 -4.97 1.35
N THR A 54 9.70 -4.25 0.24
CA THR A 54 10.85 -3.68 -0.48
C THR A 54 11.49 -2.53 0.28
N SER A 55 10.69 -1.66 0.92
CA SER A 55 11.19 -0.64 1.83
C SER A 55 11.92 -1.26 3.02
N TRP A 56 11.37 -2.35 3.60
CA TRP A 56 11.99 -3.08 4.70
C TRP A 56 13.36 -3.66 4.31
N TYR A 57 13.45 -4.27 3.12
CA TYR A 57 14.70 -4.74 2.54
C TYR A 57 15.73 -3.61 2.36
N SER A 58 15.33 -2.51 1.72
CA SER A 58 16.22 -1.39 1.38
C SER A 58 16.72 -0.64 2.61
N HIS A 59 15.84 -0.37 3.58
CA HIS A 59 16.12 0.54 4.68
C HIS A 59 16.45 -0.15 6.00
N ARG A 60 15.86 -1.33 6.27
CA ARG A 60 15.96 -1.95 7.62
C ARG A 60 16.89 -3.14 7.65
N MET A 61 16.78 -4.07 6.70
CA MET A 61 17.60 -5.29 6.72
C MET A 61 19.11 -4.97 6.67
N ARG A 62 19.50 -3.86 6.03
CA ARG A 62 20.88 -3.36 6.01
C ARG A 62 21.37 -2.82 7.36
N VAL A 63 20.49 -2.27 8.20
CA VAL A 63 20.87 -1.53 9.42
C VAL A 63 20.74 -2.40 10.67
N GLU A 64 19.90 -3.43 10.64
CA GLU A 64 19.58 -4.24 11.80
C GLU A 64 20.47 -5.49 11.90
N PRO A 65 21.28 -5.64 12.97
CA PRO A 65 22.21 -6.77 13.10
C PRO A 65 21.54 -8.15 13.05
N LEU A 66 20.29 -8.28 13.53
CA LEU A 66 19.55 -9.54 13.50
C LEU A 66 19.24 -10.01 12.07
N PHE A 67 18.96 -9.06 11.16
CA PHE A 67 18.58 -9.36 9.78
C PHE A 67 19.76 -9.26 8.80
N TRP A 68 20.93 -8.83 9.29
CA TRP A 68 22.13 -8.70 8.47
C TRP A 68 22.51 -9.98 7.71
N PRO A 69 22.52 -11.18 8.31
CA PRO A 69 22.87 -12.40 7.57
C PRO A 69 21.90 -12.68 6.40
N VAL A 70 20.62 -12.35 6.57
CA VAL A 70 19.62 -12.47 5.51
C VAL A 70 19.87 -11.43 4.43
N TYR A 71 20.15 -10.19 4.81
CA TYR A 71 20.51 -9.12 3.86
C TYR A 71 21.74 -9.51 3.03
N GLU A 72 22.80 -9.99 3.69
CA GLU A 72 24.03 -10.44 3.04
C GLU A 72 23.76 -11.60 2.07
N SER A 73 23.00 -12.62 2.52
CA SER A 73 22.59 -13.74 1.67
C SER A 73 21.80 -13.30 0.43
N LEU A 74 20.84 -12.37 0.58
CA LEU A 74 20.07 -11.84 -0.55
C LEU A 74 20.96 -11.05 -1.54
N ASN A 75 21.96 -10.33 -1.03
CA ASN A 75 22.88 -9.53 -1.84
C ASN A 75 23.98 -10.32 -2.53
N ASN A 76 24.23 -11.58 -2.11
CA ASN A 76 25.15 -12.49 -2.81
C ASN A 76 24.65 -12.89 -4.20
N TYR A 77 23.35 -12.71 -4.47
CA TYR A 77 22.76 -12.97 -5.78
C TYR A 77 22.48 -11.66 -6.51
N ASP A 78 23.33 -11.32 -7.50
CA ASP A 78 23.22 -10.07 -8.27
C ASP A 78 21.83 -9.84 -8.86
N PHE A 79 21.21 -10.90 -9.41
CA PHE A 79 19.86 -10.84 -9.95
C PHE A 79 18.84 -10.40 -8.90
N LEU A 80 18.83 -11.05 -7.73
CA LEU A 80 17.86 -10.79 -6.66
C LEU A 80 18.05 -9.40 -6.08
N ARG A 81 19.29 -8.99 -5.87
CA ARG A 81 19.67 -7.65 -5.44
C ARG A 81 19.17 -6.56 -6.38
N ASN A 82 19.41 -6.74 -7.69
CA ASN A 82 18.95 -5.80 -8.71
C ASN A 82 17.43 -5.78 -8.81
N PHE A 83 16.79 -6.95 -8.73
CA PHE A 83 15.34 -7.08 -8.76
C PHE A 83 14.68 -6.34 -7.58
N LEU A 84 15.15 -6.55 -6.35
CA LEU A 84 14.61 -5.88 -5.15
C LEU A 84 14.85 -4.36 -5.19
N THR A 85 16.01 -3.93 -5.69
CA THR A 85 16.34 -2.51 -5.87
C THR A 85 15.46 -1.85 -6.93
N PHE A 86 15.13 -2.57 -8.00
CA PHE A 86 14.17 -2.13 -9.02
C PHE A 86 12.73 -2.08 -8.50
N LEU A 87 12.36 -3.05 -7.65
CA LEU A 87 10.98 -3.20 -7.18
C LEU A 87 10.54 -2.05 -6.28
N MET A 88 11.42 -1.52 -5.42
CA MET A 88 11.09 -0.40 -4.51
C MET A 88 10.54 0.86 -5.24
N PRO A 89 11.25 1.45 -6.21
CA PRO A 89 10.72 2.58 -6.97
C PRO A 89 9.46 2.24 -7.76
N LEU A 90 9.38 1.02 -8.31
CA LEU A 90 8.21 0.55 -9.07
C LEU A 90 6.97 0.45 -8.18
N THR A 91 7.10 -0.10 -6.97
CA THR A 91 5.99 -0.23 -6.03
C THR A 91 5.53 1.11 -5.53
N ASN A 92 6.45 2.03 -5.19
CA ASN A 92 6.09 3.40 -4.80
C ASN A 92 5.29 4.11 -5.90
N TYR A 93 5.70 3.94 -7.16
CA TYR A 93 4.94 4.47 -8.29
C TYR A 93 3.55 3.83 -8.43
N ASN A 94 3.48 2.50 -8.33
CA ASN A 94 2.22 1.77 -8.40
C ASN A 94 1.28 2.10 -7.22
N GLN A 95 1.80 2.54 -6.07
CA GLN A 95 0.99 3.07 -4.97
C GLN A 95 0.29 4.37 -5.38
N SER A 96 1.02 5.33 -5.97
CA SER A 96 0.43 6.59 -6.48
C SER A 96 -0.64 6.30 -7.54
N VAL A 97 -0.36 5.39 -8.48
CA VAL A 97 -1.31 4.97 -9.53
C VAL A 97 -2.54 4.33 -8.90
N SER A 98 -2.38 3.38 -7.98
CA SER A 98 -3.50 2.73 -7.29
C SER A 98 -4.38 3.73 -6.55
N ASN A 99 -3.78 4.71 -5.88
CA ASN A 99 -4.51 5.79 -5.19
C ASN A 99 -5.30 6.68 -6.16
N PHE A 100 -4.70 7.00 -7.31
CA PHE A 100 -5.38 7.72 -8.39
C PHE A 100 -6.60 6.94 -8.90
N LEU A 101 -6.44 5.63 -9.15
CA LEU A 101 -7.51 4.77 -9.66
C LEU A 101 -8.65 4.61 -8.66
N LEU A 102 -8.34 4.46 -7.36
CA LEU A 102 -9.33 4.47 -6.29
C LEU A 102 -10.10 5.80 -6.27
N THR A 103 -9.40 6.92 -6.43
CA THR A 103 -10.02 8.26 -6.45
C THR A 103 -10.92 8.43 -7.66
N VAL A 104 -10.48 8.03 -8.86
CA VAL A 104 -11.27 8.06 -10.09
C VAL A 104 -12.49 7.15 -9.99
N ASN A 105 -12.31 5.89 -9.58
CA ASN A 105 -13.41 4.93 -9.44
C ASN A 105 -14.49 5.43 -8.47
N ARG A 106 -14.09 6.04 -7.36
CA ARG A 106 -15.03 6.63 -6.41
C ARG A 106 -15.71 7.88 -6.98
N PHE A 107 -14.95 8.76 -7.62
CA PHE A 107 -15.51 9.94 -8.29
C PHE A 107 -16.55 9.53 -9.34
N THR A 108 -16.25 8.50 -10.15
CA THR A 108 -17.22 7.94 -11.10
C THR A 108 -18.39 7.32 -10.37
N ALA A 109 -18.21 6.55 -9.29
CA ALA A 109 -19.34 5.99 -8.54
C ALA A 109 -20.31 7.08 -8.02
N ILE A 110 -19.78 8.23 -7.60
CA ILE A 110 -20.57 9.37 -7.12
C ILE A 110 -21.27 10.13 -8.26
N LEU A 111 -20.69 10.20 -9.47
CA LEU A 111 -21.22 11.02 -10.59
C LEU A 111 -21.91 10.22 -11.70
N TRP A 112 -21.35 9.08 -12.05
CA TRP A 112 -21.74 8.23 -13.16
C TRP A 112 -21.84 6.79 -12.70
N TYR A 113 -23.09 6.36 -12.50
CA TYR A 113 -23.43 4.99 -12.21
C TYR A 113 -22.73 4.04 -13.21
N ASN A 114 -21.78 3.25 -12.71
CA ASN A 114 -21.29 2.01 -13.33
C ASN A 114 -20.17 2.02 -14.40
N ALA A 115 -19.18 2.93 -14.34
CA ALA A 115 -17.98 2.82 -15.19
C ALA A 115 -16.93 1.82 -14.65
N SER A 116 -17.05 0.53 -14.97
CA SER A 116 -16.26 -0.56 -14.36
C SER A 116 -14.97 -0.98 -15.08
N TRP A 117 -14.73 -0.56 -16.33
CA TRP A 117 -13.69 -1.17 -17.19
C TRP A 117 -12.49 -0.29 -17.60
N PRO A 118 -12.59 1.05 -17.77
CA PRO A 118 -11.44 1.85 -18.21
C PRO A 118 -10.29 1.89 -17.19
N VAL A 119 -10.63 1.84 -15.90
CA VAL A 119 -9.70 2.09 -14.79
C VAL A 119 -8.60 1.01 -14.72
N MET A 120 -8.97 -0.26 -14.85
CA MET A 120 -8.02 -1.38 -14.73
C MET A 120 -7.03 -1.45 -15.91
N ILE A 121 -7.48 -1.12 -17.14
CA ILE A 121 -6.62 -1.06 -18.32
C ILE A 121 -5.64 0.12 -18.20
N ILE A 122 -6.12 1.29 -17.75
CA ILE A 122 -5.25 2.45 -17.49
C ILE A 122 -4.19 2.10 -16.43
N SER A 123 -4.57 1.35 -15.38
CA SER A 123 -3.65 0.91 -14.32
C SER A 123 -2.46 0.13 -14.89
N ILE A 124 -2.77 -0.83 -15.77
CA ILE A 124 -1.78 -1.73 -16.37
C ILE A 124 -0.91 -0.95 -17.35
N VAL A 125 -1.50 -0.13 -18.21
CA VAL A 125 -0.77 0.63 -19.23
C VAL A 125 0.16 1.68 -18.60
N VAL A 126 -0.32 2.40 -17.58
CA VAL A 126 0.46 3.41 -16.85
C VAL A 126 1.55 2.76 -16.00
N GLY A 127 1.24 1.66 -15.28
CA GLY A 127 2.23 0.90 -14.52
C GLY A 127 3.34 0.30 -15.40
N SER A 128 2.97 -0.24 -16.57
CA SER A 128 3.89 -0.92 -17.49
C SER A 128 4.80 0.07 -18.21
N SER A 129 4.27 1.19 -18.69
CA SER A 129 5.05 2.21 -19.40
C SER A 129 6.17 2.82 -18.54
N CYS A 130 5.95 2.94 -17.23
CA CYS A 130 6.97 3.43 -16.30
C CYS A 130 7.97 2.37 -15.83
N ALA A 131 7.57 1.10 -15.78
CA ALA A 131 8.54 0.01 -15.61
C ALA A 131 9.57 0.02 -16.75
N CYS A 132 9.13 0.30 -17.97
CA CYS A 132 9.99 0.39 -19.15
C CYS A 132 10.93 1.61 -19.13
N SER A 133 10.53 2.75 -18.56
CA SER A 133 11.35 3.97 -18.57
C SER A 133 12.52 3.97 -17.58
N ARG A 134 12.59 2.97 -16.68
CA ARG A 134 13.65 2.84 -15.66
C ARG A 134 14.63 1.70 -15.89
N LEU A 135 14.46 0.91 -16.94
CA LEU A 135 15.44 -0.10 -17.31
C LEU A 135 16.47 0.51 -18.26
N PRO A 136 17.79 0.44 -17.98
CA PRO A 136 18.45 -0.12 -16.78
C PRO A 136 18.90 0.97 -15.79
N MET A 137 18.53 0.85 -14.51
CA MET A 137 19.28 1.48 -13.42
C MET A 137 20.61 0.73 -13.28
N PHE A 138 21.66 1.22 -13.93
CA PHE A 138 23.01 0.74 -13.69
C PHE A 138 23.42 1.13 -12.27
N THR A 139 23.31 0.18 -11.33
CA THR A 139 23.91 0.34 -10.00
C THR A 139 25.38 -0.03 -10.09
N VAL A 140 26.26 0.93 -9.81
CA VAL A 140 27.69 0.64 -9.67
C VAL A 140 27.96 0.40 -8.20
N TRP A 141 28.43 -0.80 -7.89
CA TRP A 141 28.81 -1.20 -6.55
C TRP A 141 30.29 -0.90 -6.38
N ASN A 142 30.58 0.05 -5.50
CA ASN A 142 31.96 0.38 -5.13
C ASN A 142 32.24 -0.27 -3.78
N TYR A 143 33.30 -1.06 -3.72
CA TYR A 143 33.81 -1.60 -2.47
C TYR A 143 34.72 -0.56 -1.82
N SER A 144 34.36 -0.04 -0.63
CA SER A 144 35.28 0.78 0.18
C SER A 144 36.27 -0.14 0.86
N THR A 145 37.56 -0.05 0.48
CA THR A 145 38.63 -0.80 1.12
C THR A 145 38.92 -0.31 2.54
N GLU A 146 38.72 0.99 2.81
CA GLU A 146 38.90 1.60 4.13
C GLU A 146 37.90 1.06 5.14
N ASP A 147 36.63 1.09 4.78
CA ASP A 147 35.55 0.75 5.71
C ASP A 147 35.08 -0.70 5.62
N LYS A 148 35.64 -1.47 4.67
CA LYS A 148 35.29 -2.86 4.38
C LYS A 148 33.79 -3.06 4.14
N TYR A 149 33.11 -2.10 3.53
CA TYR A 149 31.71 -2.22 3.13
C TYR A 149 31.48 -1.82 1.66
N TYR A 150 30.49 -2.45 1.05
CA TYR A 150 29.99 -2.06 -0.27
C TYR A 150 29.09 -0.84 -0.14
N PHE A 151 29.37 0.22 -0.90
CA PHE A 151 28.46 1.33 -1.07
C PHE A 151 27.93 1.40 -2.50
N ILE A 152 26.64 1.69 -2.59
CA ILE A 152 25.97 1.80 -3.87
C ILE A 152 26.16 3.23 -4.36
N GLN A 153 26.94 3.41 -5.40
CA GLN A 153 26.93 4.65 -6.14
C GLN A 153 25.82 4.55 -7.18
N HIS A 154 24.63 4.97 -6.78
CA HIS A 154 23.54 5.14 -7.73
C HIS A 154 23.95 6.26 -8.68
N LYS A 155 24.24 5.93 -9.95
CA LYS A 155 24.30 6.93 -11.00
C LYS A 155 22.86 7.38 -11.24
N ILE A 156 22.42 8.34 -10.44
CA ILE A 156 21.05 8.81 -10.44
C ILE A 156 20.77 9.36 -11.83
N ASN A 157 19.90 8.69 -12.57
CA ASN A 157 19.33 9.25 -13.77
C ASN A 157 18.34 10.34 -13.33
N LEU A 158 18.86 11.58 -13.20
CA LEU A 158 18.08 12.74 -12.78
C LEU A 158 16.84 12.92 -13.65
N GLY A 159 16.93 12.63 -14.95
CA GLY A 159 15.78 12.69 -15.86
C GLY A 159 14.67 11.72 -15.44
N ALA A 160 15.00 10.45 -15.16
CA ALA A 160 14.02 9.46 -14.71
C ALA A 160 13.44 9.79 -13.32
N PHE A 161 14.22 10.42 -12.46
CA PHE A 161 13.75 10.90 -11.16
C PHE A 161 12.75 12.06 -11.31
N TRP A 162 13.10 13.10 -12.06
CA TRP A 162 12.23 14.25 -12.31
C TRP A 162 10.95 13.86 -13.05
N TYR A 163 11.05 12.93 -14.00
CA TYR A 163 9.88 12.37 -14.68
C TYR A 163 8.92 11.70 -13.67
N GLN A 164 9.44 10.86 -12.77
CA GLN A 164 8.60 10.22 -11.75
C GLN A 164 7.92 11.25 -10.84
N ILE A 165 8.66 12.24 -10.34
CA ILE A 165 8.09 13.29 -9.49
C ILE A 165 7.02 14.06 -10.24
N GLY A 166 7.32 14.49 -11.47
CA GLY A 166 6.38 15.24 -12.30
C GLY A 166 5.09 14.45 -12.51
N PHE A 167 5.22 13.18 -12.84
CA PHE A 167 4.08 12.28 -13.01
C PHE A 167 3.27 12.11 -11.72
N CYS A 168 3.90 11.76 -10.60
CA CYS A 168 3.23 11.60 -9.30
C CYS A 168 2.55 12.90 -8.86
N SER A 169 3.18 14.06 -9.10
CA SER A 169 2.62 15.38 -8.79
C SER A 169 1.36 15.66 -9.62
N ILE A 170 1.38 15.35 -10.92
CA ILE A 170 0.19 15.47 -11.78
C ILE A 170 -0.94 14.59 -11.27
N LEU A 171 -0.67 13.32 -10.94
CA LEU A 171 -1.68 12.43 -10.38
C LEU A 171 -2.25 12.97 -9.07
N LEU A 172 -1.41 13.52 -8.18
CA LEU A 172 -1.86 14.10 -6.91
C LEU A 172 -2.73 15.34 -7.13
N ILE A 173 -2.39 16.21 -8.09
CA ILE A 173 -3.22 17.37 -8.46
C ILE A 173 -4.59 16.90 -8.94
N ILE A 174 -4.63 15.92 -9.84
CA ILE A 174 -5.91 15.36 -10.33
C ILE A 174 -6.69 14.74 -9.15
N CYS A 175 -6.05 13.95 -8.29
CA CYS A 175 -6.69 13.38 -7.11
C CYS A 175 -7.27 14.46 -6.19
N THR A 176 -6.55 15.56 -5.98
CA THR A 176 -6.98 16.69 -5.17
C THR A 176 -8.28 17.30 -5.72
N VAL A 177 -8.30 17.56 -7.03
CA VAL A 177 -9.46 18.12 -7.73
C VAL A 177 -10.66 17.18 -7.65
N LEU A 178 -10.46 15.88 -7.96
CA LEU A 178 -11.53 14.88 -7.90
C LEU A 178 -12.06 14.64 -6.48
N ASN A 179 -11.18 14.64 -5.48
CA ASN A 179 -11.57 14.58 -4.06
C ASN A 179 -12.40 15.80 -3.67
N GLY A 180 -12.00 17.01 -4.09
CA GLY A 180 -12.75 18.24 -3.86
C GLY A 180 -14.16 18.19 -4.45
N PHE A 181 -14.29 17.79 -5.71
CA PHE A 181 -15.60 17.62 -6.35
C PHE A 181 -16.44 16.53 -5.69
N SER A 182 -15.83 15.41 -5.29
CA SER A 182 -16.50 14.32 -4.55
C SER A 182 -17.14 14.85 -3.27
N ILE A 183 -16.42 15.68 -2.48
CA ILE A 183 -16.96 16.30 -1.26
C ILE A 183 -18.14 17.22 -1.58
N MET A 184 -17.99 18.09 -2.59
CA MET A 184 -19.04 19.05 -2.96
C MET A 184 -20.34 18.33 -3.36
N LYS A 185 -20.22 17.20 -4.07
CA LYS A 185 -21.37 16.38 -4.47
C LYS A 185 -21.96 15.60 -3.30
N LEU A 186 -21.13 14.97 -2.47
CA LEU A 186 -21.58 14.27 -1.25
C LEU A 186 -22.35 15.19 -0.30
N ARG A 187 -22.02 16.49 -0.24
CA ARG A 187 -22.79 17.47 0.54
C ARG A 187 -24.18 17.77 -0.04
N LYS A 188 -24.36 17.62 -1.37
CA LYS A 188 -25.61 17.92 -2.07
C LYS A 188 -26.53 16.70 -2.22
N LEU A 189 -26.01 15.49 -2.06
CA LEU A 189 -26.80 14.27 -2.14
C LEU A 189 -27.73 14.19 -0.91
N GLY A 190 -29.03 14.38 -1.15
CA GLY A 190 -30.12 14.13 -0.20
C GLY A 190 -30.50 12.65 -0.10
N GLU A 191 -29.59 11.75 -0.48
CA GLU A 191 -29.83 10.31 -0.56
C GLU A 191 -30.06 9.67 0.82
N SER A 192 -30.50 8.41 0.77
CA SER A 192 -30.71 7.59 1.96
C SER A 192 -29.50 7.63 2.89
N LYS A 193 -29.78 7.65 4.20
CA LYS A 193 -28.76 7.80 5.26
C LYS A 193 -27.64 6.76 5.13
N GLU A 194 -27.97 5.54 4.68
CA GLU A 194 -27.04 4.41 4.57
C GLU A 194 -26.02 4.57 3.44
N ILE A 195 -26.46 4.97 2.25
CA ILE A 195 -25.57 5.21 1.10
C ILE A 195 -24.60 6.34 1.45
N ARG A 196 -25.11 7.42 2.05
CA ARG A 196 -24.31 8.56 2.47
C ARG A 196 -23.24 8.20 3.51
N GLU A 197 -23.55 7.34 4.48
CA GLU A 197 -22.58 6.89 5.49
C GLU A 197 -21.48 6.00 4.89
N THR A 198 -21.85 5.14 3.94
CA THR A 198 -20.91 4.27 3.23
C THR A 198 -19.95 5.09 2.36
N GLU A 199 -20.47 5.99 1.54
CA GLU A 199 -19.66 6.86 0.67
C GLU A 199 -18.77 7.80 1.47
N ARG A 200 -19.27 8.37 2.58
CA ARG A 200 -18.46 9.21 3.47
C ARG A 200 -17.28 8.44 4.09
N SER A 201 -17.49 7.16 4.39
CA SER A 201 -16.44 6.31 4.96
C SER A 201 -15.35 6.02 3.94
N PHE A 202 -15.72 5.63 2.71
CA PHE A 202 -14.74 5.43 1.64
C PHE A 202 -14.06 6.73 1.22
N PHE A 203 -14.79 7.85 1.26
CA PHE A 203 -14.20 9.16 1.07
C PHE A 203 -13.07 9.44 2.08
N PHE A 204 -13.33 9.20 3.37
CA PHE A 204 -12.33 9.41 4.41
C PHE A 204 -11.12 8.50 4.25
N VAL A 205 -11.32 7.21 3.95
CA VAL A 205 -10.21 6.27 3.71
C VAL A 205 -9.31 6.76 2.57
N ALA A 206 -9.92 7.15 1.44
CA ALA A 206 -9.17 7.66 0.28
C ALA A 206 -8.53 9.03 0.55
N LEU A 207 -9.10 9.86 1.43
CA LEU A 207 -8.44 11.10 1.87
C LEU A 207 -7.20 10.79 2.72
N CYS A 208 -7.28 9.83 3.65
CA CYS A 208 -6.13 9.41 4.45
C CYS A 208 -5.01 8.83 3.59
N THR A 209 -5.32 7.97 2.61
CA THR A 209 -4.32 7.44 1.68
C THR A 209 -3.71 8.54 0.82
N PHE A 210 -4.52 9.50 0.36
CA PHE A 210 -4.03 10.67 -0.38
C PHE A 210 -3.06 11.53 0.45
N VAL A 211 -3.39 11.83 1.71
CA VAL A 211 -2.50 12.62 2.59
C VAL A 211 -1.20 11.87 2.85
N ALA A 212 -1.26 10.56 3.10
CA ALA A 212 -0.08 9.74 3.26
C ALA A 212 0.81 9.79 2.01
N GLU A 213 0.22 9.65 0.82
CA GLU A 213 0.94 9.72 -0.46
C GLU A 213 1.61 11.07 -0.69
N CYS A 214 0.94 12.18 -0.36
CA CYS A 214 1.54 13.52 -0.39
C CYS A 214 2.77 13.61 0.52
N ALA A 215 2.67 13.09 1.75
CA ALA A 215 3.79 13.06 2.68
C ALA A 215 4.95 12.20 2.13
N ASN A 216 4.66 11.05 1.53
CA ASN A 216 5.68 10.18 0.94
C ASN A 216 6.40 10.86 -0.23
N LEU A 217 5.66 11.49 -1.15
CA LEU A 217 6.25 12.24 -2.25
C LEU A 217 7.11 13.40 -1.75
N PHE A 218 6.65 14.11 -0.71
CA PHE A 218 7.42 15.18 -0.07
C PHE A 218 8.73 14.66 0.52
N MET A 219 8.70 13.54 1.26
CA MET A 219 9.91 12.95 1.86
C MET A 219 10.90 12.47 0.79
N LEU A 220 10.43 11.82 -0.27
CA LEU A 220 11.27 11.34 -1.38
C LEU A 220 11.91 12.50 -2.15
N THR A 221 11.12 13.53 -2.46
CA THR A 221 11.58 14.73 -3.16
C THR A 221 12.59 15.51 -2.31
N GLY A 222 12.25 15.74 -1.04
CA GLY A 222 13.11 16.42 -0.09
C GLY A 222 14.44 15.69 0.13
N LYS A 223 14.41 14.35 0.28
CA LYS A 223 15.61 13.52 0.37
C LYS A 223 16.53 13.72 -0.82
N GLN A 224 15.99 13.64 -2.04
CA GLN A 224 16.80 13.74 -3.25
C GLN A 224 17.35 15.15 -3.46
N ILE A 225 16.53 16.20 -3.27
CA ILE A 225 16.99 17.59 -3.37
C ILE A 225 18.12 17.82 -2.36
N SER A 226 17.93 17.41 -1.11
CA SER A 226 18.96 17.56 -0.07
C SER A 226 20.27 16.86 -0.44
N GLN A 227 20.19 15.66 -1.02
CA GLN A 227 21.35 14.93 -1.50
C GLN A 227 22.05 15.65 -2.66
N SER A 228 21.28 16.15 -3.64
CA SER A 228 21.81 16.83 -4.83
C SER A 228 22.48 18.17 -4.52
N TYR A 229 22.01 18.90 -3.49
CA TYR A 229 22.59 20.18 -3.08
C TYR A 229 23.58 20.07 -1.91
N GLY A 230 23.87 18.85 -1.42
CA GLY A 230 24.83 18.64 -0.32
C GLY A 230 24.34 19.07 1.07
N TYR A 231 23.03 19.24 1.28
CA TYR A 231 22.45 19.58 2.58
C TYR A 231 22.39 18.37 3.52
N MET A 232 23.53 18.01 4.12
CA MET A 232 23.69 16.78 4.90
C MET A 232 22.66 16.62 6.04
N ASN A 233 22.42 17.66 6.83
CA ASN A 233 21.47 17.60 7.97
C ASN A 233 20.04 17.33 7.49
N LEU A 234 19.63 17.98 6.40
CA LEU A 234 18.29 17.83 5.83
C LEU A 234 18.13 16.45 5.17
N TRP A 235 19.17 16.00 4.46
CA TRP A 235 19.22 14.66 3.89
C TRP A 235 19.12 13.59 4.98
N LEU A 236 19.83 13.75 6.09
CA LEU A 236 19.77 12.83 7.22
C LEU A 236 18.36 12.81 7.83
N ALA A 237 17.74 13.98 8.06
CA ALA A 237 16.38 14.08 8.56
C ALA A 237 15.37 13.36 7.65
N PHE A 238 15.44 13.59 6.34
CA PHE A 238 14.59 12.89 5.37
C PHE A 238 14.87 11.39 5.31
N ASN A 239 16.14 10.97 5.41
CA ASN A 239 16.51 9.57 5.37
C ASN A 239 16.02 8.82 6.62
N VAL A 240 16.00 9.46 7.79
CA VAL A 240 15.45 8.91 9.04
C VAL A 240 13.92 8.91 9.01
N GLY A 241 13.28 9.97 8.51
CA GLY A 241 11.82 10.08 8.48
C GLY A 241 11.14 9.26 7.39
N SER A 242 11.79 9.09 6.23
CA SER A 242 11.19 8.44 5.05
C SER A 242 10.63 7.04 5.33
N PRO A 243 11.33 6.14 6.05
CA PRO A 243 10.78 4.83 6.37
C PRO A 243 9.43 4.89 7.09
N TYR A 244 9.28 5.77 8.08
CA TYR A 244 8.03 5.93 8.83
C TYR A 244 6.88 6.42 7.95
N VAL A 245 7.15 7.39 7.08
CA VAL A 245 6.11 7.91 6.17
C VAL A 245 5.72 6.85 5.15
N THR A 246 6.70 6.12 4.59
CA THR A 246 6.44 4.99 3.70
C THR A 246 5.63 3.90 4.39
N ASP A 247 5.86 3.62 5.69
CA ASP A 247 5.03 2.69 6.44
C ASP A 247 3.61 3.20 6.64
N VAL A 248 3.41 4.48 6.94
CA VAL A 248 2.05 5.04 7.07
C VAL A 248 1.29 4.91 5.74
N CYS A 249 1.98 5.06 4.60
CA CYS A 249 1.39 4.85 3.27
C CYS A 249 1.07 3.38 3.00
N SER A 250 2.03 2.50 3.26
CA SER A 250 1.95 1.08 2.92
C SER A 250 1.18 0.25 3.94
N LEU A 251 1.07 0.68 5.20
CA LEU A 251 0.44 -0.07 6.27
C LEU A 251 -0.81 0.63 6.84
N GLY A 252 -1.03 1.90 6.52
CA GLY A 252 -2.16 2.67 7.08
C GLY A 252 -3.53 2.22 6.59
N LEU A 253 -3.65 1.74 5.35
CA LEU A 253 -4.93 1.36 4.74
C LEU A 253 -5.79 0.41 5.61
N PRO A 254 -5.30 -0.74 6.10
CA PRO A 254 -6.09 -1.62 6.95
C PRO A 254 -6.57 -0.93 8.23
N TYR A 255 -5.76 -0.06 8.84
CA TYR A 255 -6.20 0.73 9.99
C TYR A 255 -7.34 1.68 9.61
N TYR A 256 -7.23 2.39 8.49
CA TYR A 256 -8.28 3.29 8.03
C TYR A 256 -9.59 2.54 7.77
N LEU A 257 -9.54 1.37 7.11
CA LEU A 257 -10.72 0.56 6.82
C LEU A 257 -11.41 0.02 8.10
N LEU A 258 -10.64 -0.24 9.15
CA LEU A 258 -11.16 -0.78 10.43
C LEU A 258 -11.64 0.32 11.39
N LEU A 259 -10.98 1.48 11.39
CA LEU A 259 -11.31 2.60 12.28
C LEU A 259 -12.57 3.35 11.80
N VAL A 260 -12.70 3.55 10.49
CA VAL A 260 -13.80 4.30 9.89
C VAL A 260 -15.09 3.49 9.95
N LYS A 261 -16.21 4.16 10.26
CA LYS A 261 -17.54 3.51 10.37
C LYS A 261 -18.12 3.16 8.99
N GLY A 262 -17.62 2.09 8.38
CA GLY A 262 -18.12 1.59 7.09
C GLY A 262 -18.67 0.16 7.14
N PRO A 263 -19.12 -0.38 5.99
CA PRO A 263 -19.62 -1.75 5.87
C PRO A 263 -18.58 -2.79 6.30
N ILE A 264 -17.29 -2.53 6.07
CA ILE A 264 -16.17 -3.39 6.49
C ILE A 264 -16.14 -3.52 8.02
N ARG A 265 -16.22 -2.40 8.74
CA ARG A 265 -16.24 -2.39 10.20
C ARG A 265 -17.49 -3.05 10.78
N GLN A 266 -18.65 -2.82 10.15
CA GLN A 266 -19.90 -3.46 10.55
C GLN A 266 -19.82 -4.98 10.42
N ARG A 267 -19.34 -5.49 9.27
CA ARG A 267 -19.13 -6.94 9.08
C ARG A 267 -18.12 -7.53 10.05
N LEU A 268 -17.03 -6.82 10.35
CA LEU A 268 -16.09 -7.31 11.37
C LEU A 268 -16.77 -7.44 12.74
N ARG A 269 -17.59 -6.46 13.13
CA ARG A 269 -18.35 -6.54 14.39
C ARG A 269 -19.32 -7.72 14.38
N GLU A 270 -20.06 -7.93 13.29
CA GLU A 270 -20.96 -9.08 13.15
C GLU A 270 -20.23 -10.41 13.32
N ILE A 271 -19.05 -10.57 12.69
CA ILE A 271 -18.23 -11.78 12.82
C ILE A 271 -17.78 -11.98 14.27
N ILE A 272 -17.32 -10.93 14.93
CA ILE A 272 -16.87 -11.00 16.33
C ILE A 272 -18.04 -11.36 17.26
N CYS A 273 -19.20 -10.71 17.10
CA CYS A 273 -20.39 -11.01 17.90
C CYS A 273 -20.88 -12.44 17.65
N ALA A 274 -20.99 -12.87 16.40
CA ALA A 274 -21.41 -14.22 16.05
C ALA A 274 -20.45 -15.31 16.58
N THR A 275 -19.16 -14.98 16.73
CA THR A 275 -18.16 -15.88 17.33
C THR A 275 -18.32 -15.93 18.85
N LYS A 276 -18.71 -14.82 19.49
CA LYS A 276 -18.97 -14.76 20.93
C LYS A 276 -20.18 -15.59 21.34
N ASP A 277 -21.22 -15.59 20.51
CA ASP A 277 -22.49 -16.27 20.81
C ASP A 277 -22.47 -17.77 20.45
N ARG A 278 -21.42 -18.25 19.77
CA ARG A 278 -21.22 -19.68 19.53
C ARG A 278 -20.22 -20.23 20.54
N PRO A 279 -20.64 -21.04 21.54
CA PRO A 279 -19.69 -21.72 22.40
C PRO A 279 -18.76 -22.58 21.53
N VAL A 280 -17.45 -22.45 21.73
CA VAL A 280 -16.37 -23.13 20.97
C VAL A 280 -16.43 -24.67 21.08
N VAL A 281 -17.40 -25.22 21.82
CA VAL A 281 -17.49 -26.61 22.24
C VAL A 281 -18.56 -27.37 21.46
N THR A 282 -18.49 -27.47 20.13
CA THR A 282 -19.25 -28.51 19.37
C THR A 282 -18.84 -28.73 17.90
N VAL A 283 -17.58 -28.49 17.50
CA VAL A 283 -17.18 -28.73 16.08
C VAL A 283 -16.26 -29.94 15.89
N LEU A 284 -15.83 -30.63 16.96
CA LEU A 284 -14.93 -31.79 16.84
C LEU A 284 -15.57 -33.18 17.06
N SER A 285 -16.87 -33.30 17.38
CA SER A 285 -17.48 -34.63 17.64
C SER A 285 -18.66 -35.02 16.74
N GLY A 286 -19.03 -34.21 15.74
CA GLY A 286 -20.21 -34.48 14.91
C GLY A 286 -19.86 -34.74 13.44
N ARG A 287 -19.27 -35.91 13.12
CA ARG A 287 -19.39 -36.41 11.74
C ARG A 287 -20.87 -36.65 11.47
N PRO A 288 -21.49 -36.02 10.45
CA PRO A 288 -22.84 -36.42 10.05
C PRO A 288 -22.78 -37.88 9.62
N LYS A 289 -23.52 -38.75 10.32
CA LYS A 289 -23.83 -40.08 9.80
C LYS A 289 -24.57 -39.85 8.49
N LEU A 290 -23.94 -40.26 7.37
CA LEU A 290 -24.64 -40.30 6.09
C LEU A 290 -25.91 -41.14 6.26
N PRO A 291 -27.06 -40.69 5.75
CA PRO A 291 -28.25 -41.52 5.71
C PRO A 291 -27.91 -42.77 4.90
N SER A 292 -27.97 -43.92 5.56
CA SER A 292 -27.96 -45.21 4.89
C SER A 292 -29.21 -45.24 4.00
N ASN A 293 -28.98 -45.24 2.69
CA ASN A 293 -30.01 -45.53 1.70
C ASN A 293 -30.49 -46.97 1.95
N GLU A 294 -31.56 -47.12 2.72
CA GLU A 294 -32.39 -48.32 2.71
C GLU A 294 -33.36 -48.19 1.55
N THR A 295 -32.97 -48.77 0.43
CA THR A 295 -33.87 -49.09 -0.69
C THR A 295 -34.63 -50.37 -0.33
N GLY A 296 -35.92 -50.20 -0.03
CA GLY A 296 -36.94 -51.25 -0.08
C GLY A 296 -38.02 -50.83 -1.07
#